data_AF-A0A519L9H4-F1
#
_entry.id   AF-A0A519L9H4-F1
#
_cell.length_a   1.000
_cell.length_b   1.000
_cell.length_c   1.000
_cell.angle_alpha   90.00
_cell.angle_beta   90.00
_cell.angle_gamma   90.00
#
_symmetry.space_group_name_H-M   'P 1'
#
loop_
_entity.id
_entity.type
_entity.pdbx_description
1 polymer ?
#
loop_
_entity_poly.entity_id
_entity_poly.type
_entity_poly.pdbx_seq_one_letter_code
_entity_poly.pdbx_strand_id
1 'polypeptide(L)'
;MSLDDVYLTRAERATMARDVHPLFATRGPPGTHDLALLERTFEALSVAGPDDETPLTAFDKLADDRAPEPAWPCFRGRPRAILIDGWCLGALPETPEALEQPLNRLERDRDPDGVWRKAVNAFVGGRHLALAERLDARLFLRAPGFDAVLDWRCEQEEGLRGRALTTEERHAIADFIPYFERLTRRMIDGSVRADVVVQLDRNRLPATITP
;
A
#
# COMPACT_ATOMS: atom_id res chain seq x y z
N MET A 1 3.54 12.51 -1.40
CA MET A 1 2.26 12.04 -0.85
C MET A 1 2.34 10.54 -0.76
N SER A 2 1.86 9.93 0.33
CA SER A 2 1.85 8.47 0.45
C SER A 2 0.44 7.92 0.28
N LEU A 3 0.31 6.70 -0.24
CA LEU A 3 -0.93 5.93 -0.09
C LEU A 3 -1.31 5.76 1.38
N ASP A 4 -0.32 5.66 2.29
CA ASP A 4 -0.57 5.51 3.72
C ASP A 4 -1.26 6.74 4.32
N ASP A 5 -1.08 7.92 3.73
CA ASP A 5 -1.69 9.16 4.22
C ASP A 5 -3.19 9.23 3.90
N VAL A 6 -3.63 8.45 2.92
CA VAL A 6 -5.01 8.42 2.41
C VAL A 6 -5.71 7.11 2.73
N TYR A 7 -5.34 6.40 3.80
CA TYR A 7 -6.19 5.31 4.27
C TYR A 7 -7.63 5.81 4.52
N LEU A 8 -8.60 4.93 4.24
CA LEU A 8 -9.97 5.10 4.72
C LEU A 8 -9.95 5.33 6.23
N THR A 9 -10.91 6.08 6.75
CA THR A 9 -11.09 6.26 8.18
C THR A 9 -11.36 4.92 8.88
N ARG A 10 -11.18 4.88 10.20
CA ARG A 10 -11.52 3.69 10.99
C ARG A 10 -13.00 3.31 10.83
N ALA A 11 -13.89 4.30 10.76
CA ALA A 11 -15.32 4.08 10.56
C ALA A 11 -15.63 3.47 9.18
N GLU A 12 -15.02 3.98 8.12
CA GLU A 12 -15.17 3.45 6.77
C GLU A 12 -14.63 2.02 6.64
N ARG A 13 -13.46 1.73 7.25
CA ARG A 13 -12.94 0.36 7.32
C ARG A 13 -13.85 -0.57 8.13
N ALA A 14 -14.46 -0.09 9.20
CA ALA A 14 -15.44 -0.87 9.95
C ALA A 14 -16.70 -1.18 9.11
N THR A 15 -17.12 -0.27 8.23
CA THR A 15 -18.18 -0.52 7.25
C THR A 15 -17.75 -1.56 6.23
N MET A 16 -16.57 -1.43 5.63
CA MET A 16 -16.00 -2.44 4.73
C MET A 16 -15.89 -3.82 5.39
N ALA A 17 -15.53 -3.86 6.68
CA ALA A 17 -15.43 -5.11 7.43
C ALA A 17 -16.77 -5.82 7.61
N ARG A 18 -17.87 -5.06 7.74
CA ARG A 18 -19.22 -5.60 7.86
C ARG A 18 -19.82 -5.97 6.51
N ASP A 19 -19.64 -5.11 5.52
CA ASP A 19 -20.38 -5.17 4.25
C ASP A 19 -19.66 -6.01 3.19
N VAL A 20 -18.33 -6.14 3.29
CA VAL A 20 -17.51 -6.89 2.33
C VAL A 20 -16.84 -8.08 3.00
N HIS A 21 -15.92 -7.84 3.94
CA HIS A 21 -15.20 -8.93 4.63
C HIS A 21 -14.42 -8.45 5.87
N PRO A 22 -14.43 -9.17 7.00
CA PRO A 22 -13.79 -8.75 8.26
C PRO A 22 -12.31 -8.34 8.16
N LEU A 23 -11.57 -8.90 7.21
CA LEU A 23 -10.16 -8.55 6.96
C LEU A 23 -9.95 -7.08 6.51
N PHE A 24 -10.99 -6.40 6.02
CA PHE A 24 -10.92 -4.97 5.68
C PHE A 24 -10.94 -4.03 6.90
N ALA A 25 -11.11 -4.55 8.12
CA ALA A 25 -10.86 -3.76 9.33
C ALA A 25 -9.38 -3.33 9.44
N THR A 26 -8.47 -4.15 8.90
CA THR A 26 -7.04 -3.89 8.87
C THR A 26 -6.69 -3.02 7.66
N ARG A 27 -6.07 -1.85 7.91
CA ARG A 27 -5.52 -0.99 6.85
C ARG A 27 -4.31 -1.64 6.16
N GLY A 28 -4.10 -1.31 4.88
CA GLY A 28 -2.91 -1.74 4.12
C GLY A 28 -3.25 -2.32 2.75
N PRO A 29 -4.08 -3.37 2.67
CA PRO A 29 -4.47 -3.98 1.40
C PRO A 29 -5.22 -3.02 0.47
N PRO A 30 -5.14 -3.20 -0.86
CA PRO A 30 -6.01 -2.52 -1.81
C PRO A 30 -7.49 -2.59 -1.41
N GLY A 31 -8.18 -1.45 -1.55
CA GLY A 31 -9.54 -1.27 -1.02
C GLY A 31 -9.61 -0.58 0.34
N THR A 32 -8.47 -0.42 1.04
CA THR A 32 -8.42 0.30 2.33
C THR A 32 -7.97 1.77 2.20
N HIS A 33 -7.83 2.28 0.98
CA HIS A 33 -7.40 3.65 0.68
C HIS A 33 -8.55 4.47 0.08
N ASP A 34 -8.67 5.73 0.50
CA ASP A 34 -9.53 6.74 -0.11
C ASP A 34 -8.84 7.31 -1.36
N LEU A 35 -8.84 6.52 -2.44
CA LEU A 35 -8.22 6.95 -3.70
C LEU A 35 -8.92 8.16 -4.30
N ALA A 36 -10.21 8.37 -4.02
CA ALA A 36 -10.91 9.57 -4.47
C ALA A 36 -10.33 10.83 -3.81
N LEU A 37 -9.97 10.76 -2.53
CA LEU A 37 -9.28 11.85 -1.82
C LEU A 37 -7.91 12.12 -2.42
N LEU A 38 -7.12 11.06 -2.65
CA LEU A 38 -5.81 11.19 -3.30
C LEU A 38 -5.91 11.84 -4.68
N GLU A 39 -6.87 11.39 -5.50
CA GLU A 39 -7.11 11.92 -6.85
C GLU A 39 -7.49 13.41 -6.81
N ARG A 40 -8.32 13.83 -5.85
CA ARG A 40 -8.69 15.24 -5.67
C ARG A 40 -7.49 16.09 -5.25
N THR A 41 -6.67 15.63 -4.32
CA THR A 41 -5.46 16.37 -3.90
C THR A 41 -4.45 16.45 -5.05
N PHE A 42 -4.26 15.36 -5.79
CA PHE A 42 -3.43 15.34 -6.99
C PHE A 42 -3.90 16.36 -8.04
N GLU A 43 -5.19 16.42 -8.33
CA GLU A 43 -5.74 17.39 -9.28
C GLU A 43 -5.61 18.84 -8.79
N ALA A 44 -5.92 19.09 -7.51
CA ALA A 44 -5.76 20.41 -6.91
C ALA A 44 -4.32 20.94 -7.02
N LEU A 45 -3.33 20.10 -6.69
CA LEU A 45 -1.92 20.43 -6.85
C LEU A 45 -1.55 20.69 -8.32
N SER A 46 -2.14 19.95 -9.25
CA SER A 46 -1.80 20.03 -10.67
C SER A 46 -2.25 21.34 -11.34
N VAL A 47 -3.30 21.97 -10.82
CA VAL A 47 -3.85 23.23 -11.36
C VAL A 47 -3.64 24.45 -10.45
N ALA A 48 -3.02 24.27 -9.29
CA ALA A 48 -2.80 25.33 -8.31
C ALA A 48 -2.10 26.57 -8.90
N GLY A 49 -2.55 27.75 -8.48
CA GLY A 49 -1.86 29.02 -8.66
C GLY A 49 -0.74 29.22 -7.63
N PRO A 50 0.09 30.27 -7.76
CA PRO A 50 1.24 30.51 -6.87
C PRO A 50 0.89 30.72 -5.39
N ASP A 51 -0.32 31.23 -5.11
CA ASP A 51 -0.79 31.55 -3.77
C ASP A 51 -1.83 30.55 -3.23
N ASP A 52 -2.21 29.55 -4.02
CA ASP A 52 -3.16 28.53 -3.60
C ASP A 52 -2.54 27.64 -2.53
N GLU A 53 -3.36 27.22 -1.59
CA GLU A 53 -3.01 26.33 -0.50
C GLU A 53 -3.77 25.02 -0.66
N THR A 54 -3.03 23.93 -0.87
CA THR A 54 -3.61 22.59 -1.02
C THR A 54 -3.33 21.74 0.21
N PRO A 55 -4.38 21.38 0.99
CA PRO A 55 -4.24 20.44 2.10
C PRO A 55 -3.80 19.06 1.61
N LEU A 56 -2.80 18.50 2.27
CA LEU A 56 -2.33 17.13 2.05
C LEU A 56 -2.83 16.28 3.20
N THR A 57 -3.66 15.28 2.90
CA THR A 57 -4.18 14.37 3.93
C THR A 57 -3.05 13.81 4.79
N ALA A 58 -3.30 13.67 6.09
CA ALA A 58 -2.42 12.99 7.01
C ALA A 58 -3.17 11.87 7.72
N PHE A 59 -2.49 10.75 7.94
CA PHE A 59 -3.03 9.62 8.69
C PHE A 59 -2.26 9.42 9.99
N ASP A 60 -2.97 9.35 11.12
CA ASP A 60 -2.39 9.06 12.41
C ASP A 60 -2.34 7.54 12.63
N LYS A 61 -1.15 6.96 12.46
CA LYS A 61 -0.92 5.51 12.63
C LYS A 61 -1.11 5.03 14.07
N LEU A 62 -0.98 5.91 15.07
CA LEU A 62 -1.19 5.58 16.48
C LEU A 62 -2.69 5.58 16.82
N ALA A 63 -3.43 6.56 16.31
CA ALA A 63 -4.90 6.59 16.43
C ALA A 63 -5.59 5.56 15.52
N ASP A 64 -4.87 5.04 14.52
CA ASP A 64 -5.39 4.19 13.44
C ASP A 64 -6.55 4.87 12.67
N ASP A 65 -6.44 6.19 12.49
CA ASP A 65 -7.46 6.99 11.82
C ASP A 65 -6.87 8.17 11.06
N ARG A 66 -7.67 8.74 10.16
CA ARG A 66 -7.30 9.96 9.45
C ARG A 66 -7.17 11.09 10.47
N ALA A 67 -6.10 11.86 10.38
CA ALA A 67 -5.94 13.06 11.20
C ALA A 67 -7.09 14.04 10.88
N PRO A 68 -7.53 14.86 11.86
CA PRO A 68 -8.50 15.91 11.58
C PRO A 68 -7.91 16.92 10.58
N GLU A 69 -8.73 17.45 9.67
CA GLU A 69 -8.30 18.34 8.58
C GLU A 69 -7.44 19.54 9.04
N PRO A 70 -7.71 20.22 10.18
CA PRO A 70 -6.84 21.29 10.67
C PRO A 70 -5.40 20.86 11.01
N ALA A 71 -5.15 19.55 11.20
CA ALA A 71 -3.82 19.00 11.44
C ALA A 71 -3.13 18.54 10.13
N TRP A 72 -3.79 18.66 8.98
CA TRP A 72 -3.20 18.30 7.70
C TRP A 72 -2.12 19.31 7.32
N PRO A 73 -0.94 18.86 6.88
CA PRO A 73 0.04 19.75 6.28
C PRO A 73 -0.54 20.38 5.01
N CYS A 74 -0.07 21.58 4.70
CA CYS A 74 -0.50 22.32 3.52
C CYS A 74 0.69 22.55 2.57
N PHE A 75 0.44 22.39 1.27
CA PHE A 75 1.38 22.77 0.22
C PHE A 75 0.95 24.09 -0.42
N ARG A 76 1.84 25.09 -0.41
CA ARG A 76 1.57 26.40 -1.03
C ARG A 76 2.15 26.44 -2.45
N GLY A 77 1.31 26.85 -3.39
CA GLY A 77 1.67 27.00 -4.79
C GLY A 77 1.54 25.71 -5.60
N ARG A 78 2.06 25.75 -6.82
CA ARG A 78 2.11 24.59 -7.72
C ARG A 78 3.43 23.84 -7.59
N PRO A 79 3.43 22.54 -7.26
CA PRO A 79 4.65 21.75 -7.24
C PRO A 79 5.20 21.58 -8.66
N ARG A 80 6.53 21.52 -8.78
CA ARG A 80 7.19 21.16 -10.05
C ARG A 80 7.10 19.66 -10.37
N ALA A 81 6.95 18.84 -9.33
CA ALA A 81 6.79 17.40 -9.42
C ALA A 81 6.01 16.90 -8.20
N ILE A 82 5.21 15.87 -8.38
CA ILE A 82 4.48 15.20 -7.31
C ILE A 82 5.03 13.78 -7.21
N LEU A 83 5.63 13.45 -6.06
CA LEU A 83 6.01 12.07 -5.76
C LEU A 83 4.87 11.39 -5.00
N ILE A 84 4.41 10.25 -5.52
CA ILE A 84 3.45 9.39 -4.85
C ILE A 84 4.13 8.06 -4.52
N ASP A 85 4.23 7.72 -3.24
CA ASP A 85 4.72 6.42 -2.79
C ASP A 85 3.56 5.50 -2.37
N GLY A 86 3.73 4.20 -2.61
CA GLY A 86 2.71 3.21 -2.28
C GLY A 86 3.14 1.82 -2.70
N TRP A 87 3.10 0.87 -1.76
CA TRP A 87 3.67 -0.47 -1.93
C TRP A 87 3.02 -1.29 -3.06
N CYS A 88 1.78 -0.98 -3.41
CA CYS A 88 0.98 -1.69 -4.42
C CYS A 88 0.70 -0.84 -5.68
N LEU A 89 1.34 0.31 -5.85
CA LEU A 89 1.16 1.14 -7.04
C LEU A 89 1.70 0.40 -8.28
N GLY A 90 0.87 0.32 -9.32
CA GLY A 90 1.19 -0.40 -10.55
C GLY A 90 0.96 -1.91 -10.49
N ALA A 91 0.54 -2.48 -9.36
CA ALA A 91 0.23 -3.92 -9.30
C ALA A 91 -0.87 -4.31 -10.30
N LEU A 92 -0.77 -5.51 -10.88
CA LEU A 92 -1.73 -6.00 -11.86
C LEU A 92 -2.68 -7.05 -11.26
N PRO A 93 -3.97 -7.06 -11.67
CA PRO A 93 -4.91 -8.06 -11.19
C PRO A 93 -4.52 -9.48 -11.63
N GLU A 94 -4.98 -10.44 -10.84
CA GLU A 94 -4.91 -11.88 -11.02
C GLU A 94 -6.10 -12.37 -11.84
N THR A 95 -5.96 -13.53 -12.49
CA THR A 95 -7.12 -14.22 -13.08
C THR A 95 -7.98 -14.83 -11.98
N PRO A 96 -9.29 -15.07 -12.24
CA PRO A 96 -10.17 -15.70 -11.27
C PRO A 96 -9.66 -17.07 -10.78
N GLU A 97 -9.04 -17.87 -11.65
CA GLU A 97 -8.54 -19.21 -11.35
C GLU A 97 -7.38 -19.17 -10.34
N ALA A 98 -6.48 -18.19 -10.47
CA ALA A 98 -5.37 -18.01 -9.55
C ALA A 98 -5.82 -17.56 -8.14
N LEU A 99 -7.07 -17.08 -8.00
CA LEU A 99 -7.69 -16.71 -6.73
C LEU A 99 -8.51 -17.85 -6.12
N GLU A 100 -8.60 -19.03 -6.75
CA GLU A 100 -9.35 -20.14 -6.17
C GLU A 100 -8.66 -20.68 -4.92
N GLN A 101 -7.35 -20.90 -5.00
CA GLN A 101 -6.58 -21.48 -3.91
C GLN A 101 -6.01 -20.42 -2.97
N PRO A 102 -6.09 -20.62 -1.64
CA PRO A 102 -5.43 -19.74 -0.69
C PRO A 102 -3.91 -19.86 -0.83
N LEU A 103 -3.19 -18.74 -0.79
CA LEU A 103 -1.74 -18.68 -0.93
C LEU A 103 -1.03 -18.86 0.42
N ASN A 104 -1.63 -18.37 1.50
CA ASN A 104 -1.03 -18.38 2.83
C ASN A 104 -2.05 -18.71 3.94
N ARG A 105 -1.57 -18.68 5.20
CA ARG A 105 -2.40 -19.02 6.36
C ARG A 105 -3.56 -18.05 6.56
N LEU A 106 -3.34 -16.74 6.35
CA LEU A 106 -4.40 -15.74 6.46
C LEU A 106 -5.56 -16.06 5.51
N GLU A 107 -5.24 -16.31 4.23
CA GLU A 107 -6.27 -16.62 3.25
C GLU A 107 -6.97 -17.95 3.53
N ARG A 108 -6.22 -18.99 3.92
CA ARG A 108 -6.79 -20.30 4.21
C ARG A 108 -7.71 -20.29 5.43
N ASP A 109 -7.27 -19.65 6.52
CA ASP A 109 -7.91 -19.77 7.82
C ASP A 109 -8.94 -18.65 8.06
N ARG A 110 -8.79 -17.49 7.40
CA ARG A 110 -9.64 -16.30 7.61
C ARG A 110 -10.35 -15.80 6.35
N ASP A 111 -10.07 -16.35 5.16
CA ASP A 111 -10.78 -16.06 3.90
C ASP A 111 -11.03 -17.37 3.10
N PRO A 112 -11.58 -18.44 3.71
CA PRO A 112 -11.68 -19.74 3.06
C PRO A 112 -12.47 -19.70 1.74
N ASP A 113 -13.49 -18.84 1.66
CA ASP A 113 -14.35 -18.65 0.48
C ASP A 113 -13.73 -17.73 -0.60
N GLY A 114 -12.59 -17.09 -0.27
CA GLY A 114 -11.87 -16.18 -1.17
C GLY A 114 -12.56 -14.86 -1.43
N VAL A 115 -13.52 -14.46 -0.59
CA VAL A 115 -14.25 -13.20 -0.72
C VAL A 115 -13.28 -12.02 -0.63
N TRP A 116 -12.38 -12.03 0.36
CA TRP A 116 -11.43 -10.94 0.56
C TRP A 116 -10.39 -10.87 -0.54
N ARG A 117 -9.72 -11.98 -0.89
CA ARG A 117 -8.70 -11.95 -1.95
C ARG A 117 -9.28 -11.58 -3.32
N LYS A 118 -10.52 -11.98 -3.63
CA LYS A 118 -11.22 -11.54 -4.84
C LYS A 118 -11.55 -10.05 -4.80
N ALA A 119 -12.00 -9.53 -3.66
CA ALA A 119 -12.26 -8.10 -3.50
C ALA A 119 -10.98 -7.26 -3.62
N VAL A 120 -9.89 -7.65 -2.95
CA VAL A 120 -8.56 -7.03 -3.09
C VAL A 120 -8.14 -7.01 -4.56
N ASN A 121 -8.28 -8.13 -5.27
CA ASN A 121 -7.95 -8.21 -6.68
C ASN A 121 -8.79 -7.25 -7.55
N ALA A 122 -10.09 -7.12 -7.26
CA ALA A 122 -10.96 -6.17 -7.94
C ALA A 122 -10.53 -4.72 -7.69
N PHE A 123 -10.11 -4.37 -6.46
CA PHE A 123 -9.56 -3.05 -6.17
C PHE A 123 -8.25 -2.77 -6.92
N VAL A 124 -7.37 -3.77 -7.01
CA VAL A 124 -6.13 -3.72 -7.81
C VAL A 124 -6.45 -3.42 -9.26
N GLY A 125 -7.31 -4.23 -9.90
CA GLY A 125 -7.69 -4.06 -11.31
C GLY A 125 -8.59 -2.86 -11.61
N GLY A 126 -9.11 -2.20 -10.57
CA GLY A 126 -9.97 -1.03 -10.69
C GLY A 126 -9.21 0.27 -10.41
N ARG A 127 -9.59 0.96 -9.33
CA ARG A 127 -9.11 2.32 -9.03
C ARG A 127 -7.59 2.40 -8.78
N HIS A 128 -6.96 1.34 -8.25
CA HIS A 128 -5.51 1.34 -8.07
C HIS A 128 -4.76 1.34 -9.41
N LEU A 129 -5.19 0.52 -10.37
CA LEU A 129 -4.62 0.51 -11.72
C LEU A 129 -4.88 1.84 -12.45
N ALA A 130 -6.11 2.35 -12.39
CA ALA A 130 -6.46 3.64 -13.01
C ALA A 130 -5.63 4.81 -12.44
N LEU A 131 -5.36 4.82 -11.13
CA LEU A 131 -4.45 5.78 -10.52
C LEU A 131 -3.02 5.65 -11.08
N ALA A 132 -2.50 4.42 -11.16
CA ALA A 132 -1.13 4.17 -11.63
C ALA A 132 -0.94 4.56 -13.12
N GLU A 133 -1.99 4.43 -13.94
CA GLU A 133 -1.99 4.83 -15.36
C GLU A 133 -1.91 6.34 -15.56
N ARG A 134 -2.28 7.14 -14.56
CA ARG A 134 -2.18 8.60 -14.60
C ARG A 134 -0.79 9.14 -14.26
N LEU A 135 0.10 8.28 -13.74
CA LEU A 135 1.45 8.69 -13.39
C LEU A 135 2.31 8.80 -14.65
N ASP A 136 3.09 9.88 -14.74
CA ASP A 136 4.02 10.12 -15.85
C ASP A 136 5.18 9.11 -15.87
N ALA A 137 5.58 8.61 -14.70
CA ALA A 137 6.63 7.61 -14.53
C ALA A 137 6.42 6.79 -13.24
N ARG A 138 6.79 5.51 -13.29
CA ARG A 138 6.65 4.54 -12.20
C ARG A 138 7.98 3.84 -11.94
N LEU A 139 8.48 3.99 -10.71
CA LEU A 139 9.67 3.30 -10.22
C LEU A 139 9.26 2.16 -9.30
N PHE A 140 9.62 0.93 -9.63
CA PHE A 140 9.39 -0.23 -8.77
C PHE A 140 10.68 -0.70 -8.12
N LEU A 141 10.72 -0.62 -6.78
CA LEU A 141 11.81 -1.17 -5.97
C LEU A 141 11.51 -2.65 -5.68
N ARG A 142 12.09 -3.55 -6.48
CA ARG A 142 11.84 -4.98 -6.42
C ARG A 142 12.68 -5.62 -5.30
N ALA A 143 12.00 -6.15 -4.27
CA ALA A 143 12.66 -6.93 -3.22
C ALA A 143 13.25 -8.24 -3.80
N PRO A 144 14.32 -8.81 -3.19
CA PRO A 144 14.90 -10.08 -3.64
C PRO A 144 14.00 -11.29 -3.34
N GLY A 145 12.99 -11.12 -2.48
CA GLY A 145 12.04 -12.16 -2.09
C GLY A 145 11.10 -11.67 -1.01
N PHE A 146 10.01 -12.40 -0.78
CA PHE A 146 9.04 -12.05 0.26
C PHE A 146 9.57 -12.29 1.68
N ASP A 147 10.48 -13.25 1.85
CA ASP A 147 11.20 -13.47 3.11
C ASP A 147 12.03 -12.24 3.50
N ALA A 148 12.70 -11.61 2.54
CA ALA A 148 13.43 -10.36 2.80
C ALA A 148 12.49 -9.21 3.25
N VAL A 149 11.23 -9.18 2.79
CA VAL A 149 10.25 -8.19 3.25
C VAL A 149 9.92 -8.39 4.74
N LEU A 150 9.82 -9.63 5.21
CA LEU A 150 9.62 -9.93 6.63
C LEU A 150 10.82 -9.49 7.46
N ASP A 151 12.04 -9.82 7.02
CA ASP A 151 13.28 -9.40 7.68
C ASP A 151 13.33 -7.87 7.78
N TRP A 152 13.07 -7.18 6.67
CA TRP A 152 13.08 -5.73 6.62
C TRP A 152 12.03 -5.08 7.52
N ARG A 153 10.84 -5.69 7.62
CA ARG A 153 9.80 -5.20 8.51
C ARG A 153 10.19 -5.38 9.98
N CYS A 154 10.84 -6.49 10.32
CA CYS A 154 11.41 -6.70 11.65
C CYS A 154 12.46 -5.63 11.98
N GLU A 155 13.43 -5.42 11.08
CA GLU A 155 14.49 -4.40 11.26
C GLU A 155 13.91 -2.98 11.40
N GLN A 156 12.87 -2.65 10.64
CA GLN A 156 12.16 -1.38 10.77
C GLN A 156 11.54 -1.20 12.16
N GLU A 157 10.86 -2.24 12.67
CA GLU A 157 10.26 -2.21 14.01
C GLU A 157 11.32 -2.14 15.12
N GLU A 158 12.48 -2.79 14.95
CA GLU A 158 13.62 -2.66 15.86
C GLU A 158 14.16 -1.23 15.89
N GLY A 159 14.31 -0.62 14.72
CA GLY A 159 14.75 0.77 14.58
C GLY A 159 13.80 1.76 15.24
N LEU A 160 12.49 1.61 15.04
CA LEU A 160 11.46 2.46 15.67
C LEU A 160 11.45 2.34 17.19
N ARG A 161 11.79 1.15 17.73
CA ARG A 161 11.83 0.89 19.17
C ARG A 161 13.18 1.21 19.81
N GLY A 162 14.24 1.31 19.00
CA GLY A 162 15.62 1.42 19.49
C GLY A 162 16.13 0.15 20.21
N ARG A 163 15.52 -1.01 19.96
CA ARG A 163 15.91 -2.30 20.56
C ARG A 163 15.53 -3.49 19.67
N ALA A 164 16.17 -4.63 19.90
CA ALA A 164 15.78 -5.89 19.28
C ALA A 164 14.33 -6.27 19.62
N LEU A 165 13.65 -6.94 18.69
CA LEU A 165 12.31 -7.48 18.90
C LEU A 165 12.37 -8.75 19.75
N THR A 166 11.37 -8.91 20.61
CA THR A 166 11.07 -10.17 21.28
C THR A 166 10.55 -11.21 20.27
N THR A 167 10.58 -12.49 20.66
CA THR A 167 10.02 -13.58 19.86
C THR A 167 8.55 -13.34 19.54
N GLU A 168 7.78 -12.87 20.51
CA GLU A 168 6.36 -12.59 20.41
C GLU A 168 6.09 -11.44 19.42
N GLU A 169 6.89 -10.37 19.46
CA GLU A 169 6.77 -9.27 18.51
C GLU A 169 7.12 -9.71 17.08
N ARG A 170 8.14 -10.54 16.89
CA ARG A 170 8.47 -11.13 15.58
C ARG A 170 7.34 -12.01 15.06
N HIS A 171 6.73 -12.83 15.91
CA HIS A 171 5.56 -13.63 15.54
C HIS A 171 4.37 -12.75 15.14
N ALA A 172 4.10 -11.66 15.87
CA ALA A 172 3.03 -10.73 15.52
C ALA A 172 3.25 -10.09 14.13
N ILE A 173 4.50 -9.77 13.76
CA ILE A 173 4.83 -9.28 12.41
C ILE A 173 4.63 -10.40 11.38
N ALA A 174 5.05 -11.63 11.67
CA ALA A 174 4.87 -12.77 10.79
C ALA A 174 3.38 -13.14 10.57
N ASP A 175 2.51 -12.84 11.53
CA ASP A 175 1.06 -12.99 11.40
C ASP A 175 0.40 -11.82 10.65
N PHE A 176 1.06 -10.66 10.58
CA PHE A 176 0.58 -9.46 9.89
C PHE A 176 1.02 -9.38 8.42
N ILE A 177 2.26 -9.78 8.10
CA ILE A 177 2.77 -9.73 6.73
C ILE A 177 1.93 -10.51 5.68
N PRO A 178 1.19 -11.59 6.00
CA PRO A 178 0.38 -12.33 5.04
C PRO A 178 -0.69 -11.50 4.32
N TYR A 179 -1.11 -10.35 4.88
CA TYR A 179 -2.03 -9.41 4.21
C TYR A 179 -1.45 -8.84 2.90
N PHE A 180 -0.13 -8.83 2.76
CA PHE A 180 0.60 -8.22 1.65
C PHE A 180 1.19 -9.27 0.70
N GLU A 181 1.18 -10.55 1.10
CA GLU A 181 2.02 -11.59 0.50
C GLU A 181 1.68 -11.89 -0.95
N ARG A 182 0.41 -12.20 -1.25
CA ARG A 182 -0.01 -12.56 -2.61
C ARG A 182 0.42 -11.49 -3.61
N LEU A 183 0.05 -10.24 -3.33
CA LEU A 183 0.34 -9.13 -4.23
C LEU A 183 1.84 -8.85 -4.32
N THR A 184 2.55 -8.87 -3.19
CA THR A 184 4.01 -8.63 -3.16
C THR A 184 4.76 -9.68 -3.97
N ARG A 185 4.47 -10.97 -3.78
CA ARG A 185 5.09 -12.06 -4.55
C ARG A 185 4.84 -11.87 -6.05
N ARG A 186 3.60 -11.55 -6.44
CA ARG A 186 3.28 -11.33 -7.84
C ARG A 186 3.97 -10.13 -8.47
N MET A 187 4.08 -9.02 -7.74
CA MET A 187 4.86 -7.87 -8.22
C MET A 187 6.34 -8.24 -8.35
N ILE A 188 6.89 -8.99 -7.37
CA ILE A 188 8.24 -9.57 -7.46
C ILE A 188 8.36 -10.52 -8.66
N ASP A 189 7.32 -11.26 -9.05
CA ASP A 189 7.34 -12.14 -10.23
C ASP A 189 7.09 -11.40 -11.56
N GLY A 190 6.86 -10.07 -11.51
CA GLY A 190 6.72 -9.22 -12.70
C GLY A 190 5.29 -8.82 -13.05
N SER A 191 4.29 -9.14 -12.21
CA SER A 191 2.91 -8.67 -12.36
C SER A 191 2.73 -7.24 -11.84
N VAL A 192 3.54 -6.31 -12.36
CA VAL A 192 3.54 -4.89 -11.99
C VAL A 192 3.85 -4.03 -13.22
N ARG A 193 3.18 -2.89 -13.35
CA ARG A 193 3.48 -1.84 -14.32
C ARG A 193 4.49 -0.88 -13.72
N ALA A 194 5.68 -0.85 -14.30
CA ALA A 194 6.75 0.07 -13.96
C ALA A 194 7.49 0.49 -15.24
N ASP A 195 8.00 1.71 -15.25
CA ASP A 195 8.88 2.23 -16.33
C ASP A 195 10.36 2.09 -15.96
N VAL A 196 10.65 1.88 -14.68
CA VAL A 196 11.97 1.50 -14.18
C VAL A 196 11.79 0.51 -13.05
N VAL A 197 12.49 -0.62 -13.11
CA VAL A 197 12.59 -1.61 -12.04
C VAL A 197 14.00 -1.59 -11.48
N VAL A 198 14.10 -1.41 -10.16
CA VAL A 198 15.35 -1.49 -9.41
C VAL A 198 15.31 -2.75 -8.58
N GLN A 199 16.12 -3.74 -8.96
CA GLN A 199 16.34 -4.92 -8.14
C GLN A 199 17.16 -4.54 -6.91
N LEU A 200 16.64 -4.82 -5.72
CA LEU A 200 17.36 -4.64 -4.47
C LEU A 200 17.99 -5.97 -4.01
N ASP A 201 19.16 -5.89 -3.38
CA ASP A 201 19.72 -6.99 -2.59
C ASP A 201 19.14 -7.02 -1.16
N ARG A 202 19.56 -7.99 -0.33
CA ARG A 202 19.07 -8.09 1.06
C ARG A 202 19.45 -6.89 1.94
N ASN A 203 20.48 -6.13 1.58
CA ASN A 203 20.91 -4.91 2.27
C ASN A 203 20.22 -3.65 1.73
N ARG A 204 19.21 -3.82 0.85
CA ARG A 204 18.46 -2.74 0.19
C ARG A 204 19.32 -1.89 -0.75
N LEU A 205 20.46 -2.42 -1.21
CA LEU A 205 21.29 -1.76 -2.20
C LEU A 205 20.80 -2.11 -3.62
N PRO A 206 20.81 -1.16 -4.57
CA PRO A 206 20.50 -1.44 -5.97
C PRO A 206 21.51 -2.41 -6.59
N ALA A 207 21.03 -3.55 -7.08
CA ALA A 207 21.83 -4.54 -7.79
C ALA A 207 21.73 -4.38 -9.31
N THR A 208 20.53 -4.20 -9.85
CA THR A 208 20.29 -4.02 -11.29
C THR A 208 19.15 -3.03 -11.51
N ILE A 209 19.27 -2.20 -12.54
CA ILE A 209 18.26 -1.22 -12.93
C ILE A 209 17.87 -1.53 -14.38
N THR A 210 16.60 -1.83 -14.60
CA THR A 210 16.05 -2.07 -15.94
C THR A 210 14.94 -1.06 -16.25
N PRO A 211 14.88 -0.52 -17.47
CA PRO A 211 13.69 0.19 -17.93
C PRO A 211 12.50 -0.76 -18.12
#